data_AF-A0A8T7I4Y8-F1
#
_entry.id   AF-A0A8T7I4Y8-F1
#
_cell.length_a   1.000
_cell.length_b   1.000
_cell.length_c   1.000
_cell.angle_alpha   90.00
_cell.angle_beta   90.00
_cell.angle_gamma   90.00
#
_symmetry.space_group_name_H-M   'P 1'
#
loop_
_entity.id
_entity.type
_entity.pdbx_description
1 polymer ?
#
loop_
_entity_poly.entity_id
_entity_poly.type
_entity_poly.pdbx_seq_one_letter_code
_entity_poly.pdbx_strand_id
1 'polypeptide(L)'
;MKYLSTLPITALVALSLISLLVSYDVIPPGLAILEDLKSNFGDYFFLMIFLIILAESIIYVGFYFPGQFFAVVLVVLSKPDASDIGLLTIAMVTAATLGSLINFFLGKKLGSKPSSDNSISMKQLLLAMIHINSLAFFMFSQGAKGQSVKIVGLAGLLNLPYYLVLITGTAVLSEEVMQIAENTILLFSLITIWLAISIYLDWKKHWKEEQCSQS
;
A
#
# COMPACT_ATOMS: atom_id res chain seq x y z
N MET A 1 26.15 10.86 10.85
CA MET A 1 25.69 10.06 9.69
C MET A 1 24.97 8.84 10.22
N LYS A 2 23.76 8.49 9.74
CA LYS A 2 23.11 7.22 10.15
C LYS A 2 23.86 6.08 9.48
N TYR A 3 24.42 5.17 10.27
CA TYR A 3 25.06 3.94 9.76
C TYR A 3 24.04 3.08 9.02
N LEU A 4 24.43 2.48 7.89
CA LEU A 4 23.59 1.59 7.10
C LEU A 4 23.14 0.36 7.91
N SER A 5 23.94 -0.05 8.89
CA SER A 5 23.67 -1.12 9.84
C SER A 5 22.54 -0.83 10.84
N THR A 6 22.13 0.42 11.05
CA THR A 6 21.04 0.75 12.01
C THR A 6 19.70 0.10 11.64
N LEU A 7 19.38 0.01 10.35
CA LEU A 7 18.15 -0.60 9.85
C LEU A 7 18.07 -2.12 10.14
N PRO A 8 19.03 -2.96 9.73
CA PRO A 8 18.98 -4.38 10.04
C PRO A 8 19.08 -4.68 11.54
N ILE A 9 19.81 -3.88 12.33
CA ILE A 9 19.86 -4.04 13.80
C ILE A 9 18.48 -3.82 14.42
N THR A 10 17.82 -2.71 14.07
CA THR A 10 16.48 -2.42 14.60
C THR A 10 15.44 -3.44 14.14
N ALA A 11 15.57 -3.96 12.91
CA ALA A 11 14.75 -5.07 12.42
C ALA A 11 14.95 -6.37 13.22
N LEU A 12 16.20 -6.75 13.53
CA LEU A 12 16.49 -7.92 14.38
C LEU A 12 15.92 -7.76 15.79
N VAL A 13 16.06 -6.58 16.39
CA VAL A 13 15.52 -6.29 17.72
C VAL A 13 14.00 -6.39 17.70
N ALA A 14 13.35 -5.78 16.71
CA ALA A 14 11.89 -5.86 16.56
C ALA A 14 11.42 -7.30 16.33
N LEU A 15 12.06 -8.05 15.43
CA LEU A 15 11.72 -9.45 15.14
C LEU A 15 11.91 -10.34 16.37
N SER A 16 13.00 -10.14 17.12
CA SER A 16 13.26 -10.87 18.37
C SER A 16 12.21 -10.58 19.42
N LEU A 17 11.83 -9.31 19.59
CA LEU A 17 10.82 -8.90 20.56
C LEU A 17 9.43 -9.45 20.18
N ILE A 18 9.04 -9.36 18.91
CA ILE A 18 7.77 -9.93 18.42
C ILE A 18 7.76 -11.44 18.60
N SER A 19 8.83 -12.14 18.19
CA SER A 19 8.95 -13.60 18.34
C SER A 19 8.86 -14.03 19.81
N LEU A 20 9.47 -13.25 20.71
CA LEU A 20 9.37 -13.47 22.14
C LEU A 20 7.93 -13.27 22.64
N LEU A 21 7.27 -12.16 22.26
CA LEU A 21 5.89 -11.90 22.65
C LEU A 21 4.91 -12.97 22.16
N VAL A 22 5.13 -13.51 20.95
CA VAL A 22 4.37 -14.64 20.41
C VAL A 22 4.66 -15.92 21.20
N SER A 23 5.92 -16.18 21.54
CA SER A 23 6.32 -17.37 22.32
C SER A 23 5.76 -17.38 23.74
N TYR A 24 5.52 -16.20 24.33
CA TYR A 24 4.91 -16.03 25.65
C TYR A 24 3.38 -15.85 25.60
N ASP A 25 2.75 -16.08 24.44
CA ASP A 25 1.28 -15.96 24.26
C ASP A 25 0.72 -14.57 24.62
N VAL A 26 1.58 -13.54 24.60
CA VAL A 26 1.16 -12.15 24.83
C VAL A 26 0.49 -11.59 23.57
N ILE A 27 0.97 -12.02 22.40
CA ILE A 27 0.42 -11.67 21.09
C ILE A 27 0.18 -12.97 20.33
N PRO A 28 -1.04 -13.20 19.80
CA PRO A 28 -1.32 -14.38 18.99
C PRO A 28 -0.46 -14.43 17.72
N PRO A 29 -0.17 -15.63 17.17
CA PRO A 29 0.54 -15.76 15.91
C PRO A 29 -0.25 -15.10 14.77
N GLY A 30 0.47 -14.67 13.72
CA GLY A 30 -0.13 -13.90 12.62
C GLY A 30 -1.33 -14.57 11.95
N LEU A 31 -1.31 -15.89 11.82
CA LEU A 31 -2.45 -16.67 11.29
C LEU A 31 -3.68 -16.66 12.20
N ALA A 32 -3.49 -16.69 13.52
CA ALA A 32 -4.61 -16.65 14.47
C ALA A 32 -5.28 -15.28 14.47
N ILE A 33 -4.48 -14.20 14.42
CA ILE A 33 -5.00 -12.83 14.22
C ILE A 33 -5.86 -12.75 12.95
N LEU A 34 -5.49 -13.53 11.94
CA LEU A 34 -6.15 -13.60 10.64
C LEU A 34 -7.49 -14.29 10.66
N GLU A 35 -7.52 -15.47 11.26
CA GLU A 35 -8.73 -16.24 11.44
C GLU A 35 -9.70 -15.45 12.31
N ASP A 36 -9.19 -14.78 13.35
CA ASP A 36 -9.99 -13.87 14.17
C ASP A 36 -10.50 -12.68 13.36
N LEU A 37 -9.69 -12.01 12.54
CA LEU A 37 -10.15 -10.90 11.70
C LEU A 37 -11.20 -11.37 10.69
N LYS A 38 -10.96 -12.49 10.00
CA LYS A 38 -11.90 -13.05 9.03
C LYS A 38 -13.20 -13.50 9.71
N SER A 39 -13.11 -14.13 10.87
CA SER A 39 -14.26 -14.59 11.65
C SER A 39 -15.09 -13.43 12.20
N ASN A 40 -14.44 -12.39 12.73
CA ASN A 40 -15.12 -11.23 13.30
C ASN A 40 -15.82 -10.36 12.24
N PHE A 41 -15.25 -10.25 11.03
CA PHE A 41 -15.85 -9.46 9.95
C PHE A 41 -16.79 -10.27 9.06
N GLY A 42 -16.63 -11.59 8.97
CA GLY A 42 -17.53 -12.49 8.24
C GLY A 42 -17.90 -11.95 6.85
N ASP A 43 -19.19 -11.80 6.61
CA ASP A 43 -19.75 -11.30 5.34
C ASP A 43 -19.39 -9.82 5.03
N TYR A 44 -18.97 -9.05 6.02
CA TYR A 44 -18.60 -7.64 5.87
C TYR A 44 -17.14 -7.41 5.50
N PHE A 45 -16.34 -8.47 5.31
CA PHE A 45 -14.93 -8.35 4.97
C PHE A 45 -14.66 -7.48 3.72
N PHE A 46 -15.41 -7.72 2.64
CA PHE A 46 -15.28 -6.92 1.41
C PHE A 46 -15.77 -5.48 1.59
N LEU A 47 -16.79 -5.27 2.44
CA LEU A 47 -17.26 -3.94 2.78
C LEU A 47 -16.20 -3.16 3.56
N MET A 48 -15.47 -3.82 4.47
CA MET A 48 -14.35 -3.21 5.19
C MET A 48 -13.25 -2.78 4.21
N ILE A 49 -12.82 -3.65 3.29
CA ILE A 49 -11.82 -3.30 2.26
C ILE A 49 -12.30 -2.12 1.42
N PHE A 50 -13.57 -2.13 1.00
CA PHE A 50 -14.19 -1.01 0.30
C PHE A 50 -14.08 0.29 1.09
N LEU A 51 -14.42 0.28 2.39
CA LEU A 51 -14.38 1.47 3.24
C LEU A 51 -12.96 1.98 3.46
N ILE A 52 -11.98 1.09 3.66
CA ILE A 52 -10.57 1.43 3.81
C ILE A 52 -10.05 2.16 2.56
N ILE A 53 -10.32 1.61 1.39
CA ILE A 53 -9.88 2.19 0.11
C ILE A 53 -10.62 3.49 -0.18
N LEU A 54 -11.93 3.54 0.12
CA LEU A 54 -12.71 4.76 -0.04
C LEU A 54 -12.15 5.88 0.85
N ALA A 55 -11.90 5.58 2.13
CA ALA A 55 -11.32 6.53 3.08
C ALA A 55 -9.96 7.04 2.58
N GLU A 56 -9.09 6.13 2.15
CA GLU A 56 -7.77 6.51 1.64
C GLU A 56 -7.85 7.33 0.33
N SER A 57 -8.80 7.01 -0.54
CA SER A 57 -8.93 7.70 -1.82
C SER A 57 -9.40 9.14 -1.71
N ILE A 58 -9.98 9.57 -0.58
CA ILE A 58 -10.40 10.96 -0.36
C ILE A 58 -9.20 11.78 0.08
N ILE A 59 -8.88 12.87 -0.63
CA ILE A 59 -7.67 13.69 -0.41
C ILE A 59 -7.40 13.95 1.06
N TYR A 60 -8.39 14.44 1.82
CA TYR A 60 -8.15 14.83 3.21
C TYR A 60 -7.89 13.64 4.12
N VAL A 61 -8.62 12.53 3.93
CA VAL A 61 -8.56 11.37 4.82
C VAL A 61 -7.34 10.49 4.48
N GLY A 62 -7.02 10.33 3.20
CA GLY A 62 -5.88 9.52 2.73
C GLY A 62 -4.51 9.99 3.17
N PHE A 63 -4.33 11.25 3.57
CA PHE A 63 -3.06 11.69 4.18
C PHE A 63 -2.86 11.18 5.60
N TYR A 64 -3.94 10.91 6.32
CA TYR A 64 -3.88 10.45 7.71
C TYR A 64 -4.07 8.94 7.81
N PHE A 65 -4.70 8.32 6.82
CA PHE A 65 -5.07 6.92 6.85
C PHE A 65 -4.19 6.08 5.89
N PRO A 66 -3.33 5.18 6.40
CA PRO A 66 -2.44 4.36 5.57
C PRO A 66 -3.18 3.15 4.96
N GLY A 67 -4.19 3.42 4.13
CA GLY A 67 -5.13 2.42 3.62
C GLY A 67 -4.50 1.34 2.72
N GLN A 68 -3.51 1.68 1.90
CA GLN A 68 -2.89 0.78 0.92
C GLN A 68 -2.18 -0.37 1.62
N PHE A 69 -1.53 -0.08 2.75
CA PHE A 69 -0.90 -1.10 3.58
C PHE A 69 -1.95 -2.08 4.12
N PHE A 70 -3.02 -1.57 4.71
CA PHE A 70 -4.11 -2.43 5.23
C PHE A 70 -4.79 -3.23 4.12
N ALA A 71 -5.07 -2.63 2.96
CA ALA A 71 -5.71 -3.32 1.85
C ALA A 71 -4.86 -4.50 1.32
N VAL A 72 -3.54 -4.30 1.14
CA VAL A 72 -2.63 -5.36 0.70
C VAL A 72 -2.53 -6.47 1.75
N VAL A 73 -2.35 -6.09 3.03
CA VAL A 73 -2.31 -7.02 4.16
C VAL A 73 -3.59 -7.86 4.18
N LEU A 74 -4.77 -7.24 4.16
CA LEU A 74 -6.05 -7.95 4.17
C LEU A 74 -6.22 -8.90 2.98
N VAL A 75 -5.81 -8.51 1.76
CA VAL A 75 -5.93 -9.35 0.55
C VAL A 75 -4.99 -10.55 0.59
N VAL A 76 -3.72 -10.37 0.96
CA VAL A 76 -2.76 -11.49 1.13
C VAL A 76 -3.30 -12.48 2.15
N LEU A 77 -3.85 -11.94 3.23
CA LEU A 77 -4.25 -12.70 4.40
C LEU A 77 -5.61 -13.39 4.25
N SER A 78 -6.51 -12.88 3.41
CA SER A 78 -7.81 -13.51 3.21
C SER A 78 -7.77 -14.84 2.44
N LYS A 79 -6.64 -15.14 1.77
CA LYS A 79 -6.47 -16.23 0.80
C LYS A 79 -7.70 -16.33 -0.13
N PRO A 80 -7.96 -15.28 -0.93
CA PRO A 80 -9.19 -15.17 -1.69
C PRO A 80 -9.27 -16.24 -2.78
N ASP A 81 -10.43 -16.89 -2.90
CA ASP A 81 -10.72 -17.78 -4.03
C ASP A 81 -10.94 -16.97 -5.33
N ALA A 82 -11.03 -17.66 -6.47
CA ALA A 82 -11.22 -16.99 -7.77
C ALA A 82 -12.48 -16.10 -7.83
N SER A 83 -13.56 -16.47 -7.13
CA SER A 83 -14.76 -15.65 -6.97
C SER A 83 -14.51 -14.38 -6.15
N ASP A 84 -13.71 -14.51 -5.09
CA ASP A 84 -13.40 -13.43 -4.17
C ASP A 84 -12.51 -12.38 -4.84
N ILE A 85 -11.59 -12.81 -5.71
CA ILE A 85 -10.78 -11.89 -6.54
C ILE A 85 -11.68 -10.98 -7.38
N GLY A 86 -12.75 -11.53 -7.97
CA GLY A 86 -13.72 -10.76 -8.73
C GLY A 86 -14.46 -9.74 -7.86
N LEU A 87 -14.98 -10.16 -6.71
CA LEU A 87 -15.68 -9.29 -5.76
C LEU A 87 -14.77 -8.21 -5.19
N LEU A 88 -13.53 -8.55 -4.84
CA LEU A 88 -12.48 -7.62 -4.41
C LEU A 88 -12.22 -6.60 -5.50
N THR A 89 -11.99 -7.03 -6.74
CA THR A 89 -11.75 -6.11 -7.86
C THR A 89 -12.89 -5.11 -8.01
N ILE A 90 -14.14 -5.59 -7.98
CA ILE A 90 -15.33 -4.73 -8.08
C ILE A 90 -15.39 -3.76 -6.90
N ALA A 91 -15.17 -4.23 -5.67
CA ALA A 91 -15.18 -3.40 -4.48
C ALA A 91 -14.11 -2.30 -4.53
N MET A 92 -12.86 -2.66 -4.87
CA MET A 92 -11.74 -1.71 -4.96
C MET A 92 -11.97 -0.68 -6.07
N VAL A 93 -12.38 -1.10 -7.26
CA VAL A 93 -12.67 -0.19 -8.39
C VAL A 93 -13.81 0.76 -8.03
N THR A 94 -14.87 0.24 -7.41
CA THR A 94 -16.03 1.05 -7.00
C THR A 94 -15.64 2.05 -5.93
N ALA A 95 -14.85 1.64 -4.92
CA ALA A 95 -14.33 2.52 -3.88
C ALA A 95 -13.46 3.65 -4.46
N ALA A 96 -12.47 3.30 -5.31
CA ALA A 96 -11.58 4.26 -5.95
C ALA A 96 -12.32 5.22 -6.90
N THR A 97 -13.34 4.72 -7.61
CA THR A 97 -14.18 5.55 -8.50
C THR A 97 -15.05 6.50 -7.71
N LEU A 98 -15.66 6.03 -6.60
CA LEU A 98 -16.46 6.87 -5.71
C LEU A 98 -15.59 7.94 -5.03
N GLY A 99 -14.41 7.58 -4.54
CA GLY A 99 -13.42 8.54 -4.04
C GLY A 99 -13.03 9.59 -5.08
N SER A 100 -12.73 9.15 -6.30
CA SER A 100 -12.45 10.03 -7.43
C SER A 100 -13.60 10.99 -7.72
N LEU A 101 -14.85 10.51 -7.62
CA LEU A 101 -16.05 11.34 -7.76
C LEU A 101 -16.16 12.39 -6.66
N ILE A 102 -15.93 12.00 -5.40
CA ILE A 102 -15.92 12.91 -4.25
C ILE A 102 -14.84 13.99 -4.45
N ASN A 103 -13.62 13.60 -4.78
CA ASN A 103 -12.51 14.53 -5.02
C ASN A 103 -12.80 15.48 -6.19
N PHE A 104 -13.38 14.98 -7.26
CA PHE A 104 -13.80 15.78 -8.41
C PHE A 104 -14.83 16.84 -8.00
N PHE A 105 -15.86 16.48 -7.22
CA PHE A 105 -16.85 17.44 -6.75
C PHE A 105 -16.29 18.43 -5.73
N LEU A 106 -15.38 17.99 -4.85
CA LEU A 106 -14.65 18.88 -3.95
C LEU A 106 -13.85 19.91 -4.75
N GLY A 107 -13.12 19.47 -5.76
CA GLY A 107 -12.38 20.34 -6.68
C GLY A 107 -13.30 21.32 -7.40
N LYS A 108 -14.44 20.86 -7.89
CA LYS A 108 -15.42 21.73 -8.59
C LYS A 108 -16.03 22.80 -7.69
N LYS A 109 -16.23 22.50 -6.40
CA LYS A 109 -16.80 23.46 -5.42
C LYS A 109 -15.76 24.43 -4.85
N LEU A 110 -14.54 23.95 -4.61
CA LEU A 110 -13.47 24.72 -3.94
C LEU A 110 -12.49 25.38 -4.92
N GLY A 111 -12.48 24.94 -6.18
CA GLY A 111 -11.60 25.45 -7.23
C GLY A 111 -11.93 26.87 -7.66
N SER A 112 -10.90 27.67 -7.89
CA SER A 112 -11.03 29.06 -8.35
C SER A 112 -11.00 29.14 -9.87
N LYS A 113 -12.16 29.47 -10.46
CA LYS A 113 -12.48 29.69 -11.89
C LYS A 113 -12.04 28.59 -12.88
N PRO A 114 -12.95 28.12 -13.75
CA PRO A 114 -12.60 27.13 -14.78
C PRO A 114 -11.51 27.67 -15.71
N SER A 115 -10.42 26.92 -15.87
CA SER A 115 -9.33 27.24 -16.79
C SER A 115 -9.76 26.97 -18.23
N SER A 116 -9.31 27.78 -19.18
CA SER A 116 -9.61 27.60 -20.62
C SER A 116 -8.92 26.40 -21.27
N ASP A 117 -7.91 25.82 -20.62
CA ASP A 117 -7.27 24.59 -21.09
C ASP A 117 -8.04 23.37 -20.61
N ASN A 118 -8.84 22.83 -21.54
CA ASN A 118 -9.66 21.65 -21.32
C ASN A 118 -9.00 20.34 -21.77
N SER A 119 -7.70 20.34 -22.09
CA SER A 119 -7.03 19.14 -22.57
C SER A 119 -6.89 18.08 -21.47
N ILE A 120 -7.35 16.86 -21.76
CA ILE A 120 -7.19 15.71 -20.87
C ILE A 120 -5.88 15.02 -21.25
N SER A 121 -4.87 15.09 -20.40
CA SER A 121 -3.62 14.37 -20.62
C SER A 121 -3.73 12.93 -20.11
N MET A 122 -3.89 11.98 -21.03
CA MET A 122 -3.94 10.54 -20.69
C MET A 122 -2.68 10.04 -20.00
N LYS A 123 -1.53 10.61 -20.33
CA LYS A 123 -0.27 10.31 -19.65
C LYS A 123 -0.32 10.71 -18.18
N GLN A 124 -0.90 11.87 -17.86
CA GLN A 124 -1.04 12.34 -16.48
C GLN A 124 -2.06 11.51 -15.71
N LEU A 125 -3.16 11.07 -16.36
CA LEU A 125 -4.12 10.16 -15.72
C LEU A 125 -3.45 8.84 -15.33
N LEU A 126 -2.75 8.19 -16.28
CA LEU A 126 -2.06 6.93 -16.02
C LEU A 126 -0.97 7.07 -14.95
N LEU A 127 -0.22 8.18 -14.97
CA LEU A 127 0.78 8.47 -13.94
C LEU A 127 0.13 8.66 -12.56
N ALA A 128 -1.02 9.34 -12.50
CA ALA A 128 -1.76 9.55 -11.27
C ALA A 128 -2.36 8.24 -10.72
N MET A 129 -2.71 7.28 -11.58
CA MET A 129 -3.25 5.97 -11.17
C MET A 129 -2.25 5.08 -10.42
N ILE A 130 -0.93 5.35 -10.53
CA ILE A 130 0.09 4.58 -9.81
C ILE A 130 -0.12 4.65 -8.29
N HIS A 131 -0.69 5.75 -7.79
CA HIS A 131 -0.90 5.95 -6.37
C HIS A 131 -2.26 6.58 -6.11
N ILE A 132 -3.05 6.01 -5.17
CA ILE A 132 -4.41 6.48 -4.90
C ILE A 132 -4.47 7.96 -4.48
N ASN A 133 -3.54 8.41 -3.62
CA ASN A 133 -3.39 9.83 -3.26
C ASN A 133 -3.08 10.74 -4.46
N SER A 134 -2.26 10.29 -5.40
CA SER A 134 -1.97 11.03 -6.64
C SER A 134 -3.21 11.13 -7.53
N LEU A 135 -3.98 10.04 -7.65
CA LEU A 135 -5.27 10.03 -8.35
C LEU A 135 -6.26 11.00 -7.69
N ALA A 136 -6.28 11.05 -6.36
CA ALA A 136 -7.14 11.95 -5.60
C ALA A 136 -6.87 13.42 -5.96
N PHE A 137 -5.61 13.85 -5.92
CA PHE A 137 -5.21 15.21 -6.34
C PHE A 137 -5.49 15.50 -7.80
N PHE A 138 -5.20 14.54 -8.69
CA PHE A 138 -5.49 14.69 -10.11
C PHE A 138 -6.98 14.94 -10.32
N MET A 139 -7.86 14.14 -9.70
CA MET A 139 -9.31 14.28 -9.83
C MET A 139 -9.83 15.59 -9.25
N PHE A 140 -9.28 16.04 -8.12
CA PHE A 140 -9.60 17.36 -7.56
C PHE A 140 -9.19 18.48 -8.52
N SER A 141 -8.00 18.42 -9.11
CA SER A 141 -7.55 19.40 -10.11
C SER A 141 -8.48 19.41 -11.34
N GLN A 142 -8.87 18.24 -11.84
CA GLN A 142 -9.82 18.16 -12.96
C GLN A 142 -11.19 18.75 -12.60
N GLY A 143 -11.65 18.52 -11.37
CA GLY A 143 -12.85 19.17 -10.82
C GLY A 143 -12.76 20.68 -10.81
N ALA A 144 -11.64 21.22 -10.30
CA ALA A 144 -11.37 22.66 -10.21
C ALA A 144 -11.30 23.33 -11.59
N LYS A 145 -10.79 22.62 -12.60
CA LYS A 145 -10.77 23.07 -14.00
C LYS A 145 -12.16 23.06 -14.68
N GLY A 146 -13.19 22.50 -14.05
CA GLY A 146 -14.54 22.43 -14.60
C GLY A 146 -14.71 21.37 -15.70
N GLN A 147 -13.89 20.32 -15.67
CA GLN A 147 -13.91 19.24 -16.65
C GLN A 147 -15.23 18.44 -16.63
N SER A 148 -15.39 17.52 -17.58
CA SER A 148 -16.54 16.61 -17.56
C SER A 148 -16.33 15.46 -16.57
N VAL A 149 -17.41 15.03 -15.90
CA VAL A 149 -17.41 13.89 -14.96
C VAL A 149 -17.04 12.57 -15.64
N LYS A 150 -17.07 12.51 -16.98
CA LYS A 150 -16.67 11.34 -17.77
C LYS A 150 -15.23 10.88 -17.48
N ILE A 151 -14.35 11.79 -17.06
CA ILE A 151 -12.97 11.46 -16.68
C ILE A 151 -12.94 10.51 -15.47
N VAL A 152 -13.88 10.65 -14.52
CA VAL A 152 -14.02 9.75 -13.37
C VAL A 152 -14.39 8.35 -13.83
N GLY A 153 -15.35 8.24 -14.76
CA GLY A 153 -15.75 6.95 -15.34
C GLY A 153 -14.61 6.30 -16.14
N LEU A 154 -13.85 7.09 -16.90
CA LEU A 154 -12.66 6.61 -17.61
C LEU A 154 -11.59 6.09 -16.64
N ALA A 155 -11.33 6.80 -15.55
CA ALA A 155 -10.40 6.36 -14.52
C ALA A 155 -10.85 5.05 -13.86
N GLY A 156 -12.13 4.91 -13.54
CA GLY A 156 -12.70 3.67 -13.01
C GLY A 156 -12.53 2.49 -13.99
N LEU A 157 -12.82 2.71 -15.28
CA LEU A 157 -12.67 1.68 -16.30
C LEU A 157 -11.20 1.26 -16.49
N LEU A 158 -10.27 2.22 -16.49
CA LEU A 158 -8.84 1.94 -16.59
C LEU A 158 -8.28 1.26 -15.33
N ASN A 159 -8.85 1.55 -14.15
CA ASN A 159 -8.46 0.94 -12.89
C ASN A 159 -8.85 -0.54 -12.79
N LEU A 160 -9.89 -0.96 -13.51
CA LEU A 160 -10.38 -2.35 -13.47
C LEU A 160 -9.32 -3.40 -13.84
N PRO A 161 -8.67 -3.34 -15.03
CA PRO A 161 -7.63 -4.29 -15.37
C PRO A 161 -6.40 -4.15 -14.45
N TYR A 162 -6.09 -2.95 -13.98
CA TYR A 162 -4.98 -2.71 -13.06
C TYR A 162 -5.18 -3.40 -11.72
N TYR A 163 -6.34 -3.20 -11.07
CA TYR A 163 -6.64 -3.85 -9.80
C TYR A 163 -6.81 -5.36 -9.94
N LEU A 164 -7.38 -5.85 -11.04
CA LEU A 164 -7.48 -7.29 -11.28
C LEU A 164 -6.08 -7.94 -11.30
N VAL A 165 -5.14 -7.36 -12.04
CA VAL A 165 -3.75 -7.86 -12.11
C VAL A 165 -3.08 -7.78 -10.74
N LEU A 166 -3.27 -6.68 -10.02
CA LEU A 166 -2.67 -6.49 -8.69
C LEU A 166 -3.19 -7.53 -7.69
N ILE A 167 -4.51 -7.68 -7.56
CA ILE A 167 -5.14 -8.62 -6.62
C ILE A 167 -4.78 -10.05 -6.99
N THR A 168 -4.85 -10.40 -8.28
CA THR A 168 -4.48 -11.75 -8.73
C THR A 168 -3.01 -12.03 -8.46
N GLY A 169 -2.12 -11.08 -8.77
CA GLY A 169 -0.68 -11.22 -8.48
C GLY A 169 -0.40 -11.38 -7.00
N THR A 170 -1.05 -10.56 -6.16
CA THR A 170 -0.95 -10.64 -4.70
C THR A 170 -1.52 -11.96 -4.16
N ALA A 171 -2.63 -12.46 -4.70
CA ALA A 171 -3.24 -13.72 -4.30
C ALA A 171 -2.37 -14.92 -4.71
N VAL A 172 -1.86 -14.96 -5.94
CA VAL A 172 -0.99 -16.05 -6.43
C VAL A 172 0.33 -16.10 -5.65
N LEU A 173 0.88 -14.96 -5.29
CA LEU A 173 2.10 -14.87 -4.49
C LEU A 173 1.85 -15.00 -2.99
N SER A 174 0.59 -15.05 -2.53
CA SER A 174 0.26 -14.99 -1.10
C SER A 174 0.81 -16.20 -0.35
N GLU A 175 0.75 -17.39 -0.92
CA GLU A 175 1.28 -18.61 -0.29
C GLU A 175 2.79 -18.54 -0.10
N GLU A 176 3.53 -18.15 -1.13
CA GLU A 176 4.98 -17.99 -1.08
C GLU A 176 5.38 -16.90 -0.08
N VAL A 177 4.71 -15.74 -0.10
CA VAL A 177 4.96 -14.63 0.83
C VAL A 177 4.66 -15.03 2.26
N MET A 178 3.58 -15.78 2.49
CA MET A 178 3.18 -16.23 3.81
C MET A 178 4.14 -17.29 4.35
N GLN A 179 4.58 -18.25 3.53
CA GLN A 179 5.60 -19.24 3.92
C GLN A 179 6.93 -18.58 4.28
N ILE A 180 7.35 -17.55 3.54
CA ILE A 180 8.54 -16.74 3.84
C ILE A 180 8.35 -15.97 5.15
N ALA A 181 7.17 -15.39 5.37
CA ALA A 181 6.86 -14.59 6.56
C ALA A 181 6.72 -15.42 7.85
N GLU A 182 6.21 -16.65 7.76
CA GLU A 182 6.07 -17.56 8.90
C GLU A 182 7.38 -18.26 9.25
N ASN A 183 8.28 -18.42 8.29
CA ASN A 183 9.58 -19.01 8.53
C ASN A 183 10.50 -18.02 9.27
N THR A 184 10.33 -18.01 10.60
CA THR A 184 11.10 -17.17 11.52
C THR A 184 12.60 -17.36 11.31
N ILE A 185 13.07 -18.60 11.10
CA ILE A 185 14.49 -18.90 10.86
C ILE A 185 14.99 -18.25 9.57
N LEU A 186 14.21 -18.32 8.49
CA LEU A 186 14.51 -17.69 7.21
C LEU A 186 14.60 -16.17 7.38
N LEU A 187 13.62 -15.53 8.03
CA LEU A 187 13.64 -14.10 8.29
C LEU A 187 14.87 -13.67 9.10
N PHE A 188 15.19 -14.40 10.19
CA PHE A 188 16.39 -14.15 10.97
C PHE A 188 17.66 -14.29 10.12
N SER A 189 17.74 -15.31 9.26
CA SER A 189 18.89 -15.53 8.39
C SER A 189 19.08 -14.39 7.37
N LEU A 190 18.00 -13.95 6.71
CA LEU A 190 18.04 -12.87 5.73
C LEU A 190 18.46 -11.54 6.37
N ILE A 191 17.87 -11.20 7.52
CA ILE A 191 18.22 -9.94 8.22
C ILE A 191 19.65 -10.02 8.77
N THR A 192 20.13 -11.19 9.19
CA THR A 192 21.52 -11.38 9.63
C THR A 192 22.51 -11.24 8.47
N ILE A 193 22.20 -11.81 7.31
CA ILE A 193 23.01 -11.61 6.08
C ILE A 193 23.02 -10.13 5.70
N TRP A 194 21.85 -9.47 5.74
CA TRP A 194 21.75 -8.04 5.48
C TRP A 194 22.57 -7.22 6.48
N LEU A 195 22.53 -7.58 7.77
CA LEU A 195 23.35 -6.95 8.80
C LEU A 195 24.84 -7.10 8.50
N ALA A 196 25.30 -8.30 8.14
CA ALA A 196 26.69 -8.56 7.82
C ALA A 196 27.17 -7.72 6.61
N ILE A 197 26.35 -7.62 5.57
CA ILE A 197 26.64 -6.77 4.39
C ILE A 197 26.68 -5.29 4.80
N SER A 198 25.71 -4.82 5.58
CA SER A 198 25.65 -3.42 6.01
C SER A 198 26.81 -3.04 6.91
N ILE A 199 27.24 -3.91 7.83
CA ILE A 199 28.43 -3.71 8.66
C ILE A 199 29.69 -3.64 7.78
N TYR A 200 29.83 -4.54 6.81
CA TYR A 200 30.96 -4.51 5.88
C TYR A 200 31.03 -3.20 5.09
N LEU A 201 29.89 -2.72 4.58
CA LEU A 201 29.81 -1.46 3.84
C LEU A 201 30.10 -0.24 4.72
N ASP A 202 29.56 -0.20 5.95
CA ASP A 202 29.84 0.86 6.92
C ASP A 202 31.33 0.90 7.29
N TRP A 203 31.95 -0.27 7.51
CA TRP A 203 33.37 -0.36 7.81
C TRP A 203 34.24 0.12 6.64
N LYS A 204 33.93 -0.32 5.41
CA LYS A 204 34.63 0.14 4.19
C LYS A 204 34.49 1.64 3.98
N LYS A 205 33.34 2.22 4.30
CA LYS A 205 33.09 3.66 4.19
C LYS A 205 33.91 4.44 5.21
N HIS A 206 33.95 4.00 6.46
CA HIS A 206 34.77 4.60 7.52
C HIS A 206 36.26 4.60 7.16
N TRP A 207 36.76 3.48 6.62
CA TRP A 207 38.16 3.35 6.21
C TRP A 207 38.55 4.28 5.05
N LYS A 208 37.62 4.56 4.12
CA LYS A 208 37.83 5.53 3.04
C LYS A 208 37.79 6.99 3.51
N GLU A 209 36.91 7.31 4.46
CA GLU A 209 36.83 8.67 5.04
C GLU A 209 38.09 9.02 5.84
N GLU A 210 38.68 8.05 6.55
CA GLU A 210 39.98 8.22 7.24
C GLU A 210 41.14 8.51 6.27
N GLN A 211 41.17 7.90 5.09
CA GLN A 211 42.21 8.14 4.08
C GLN A 211 42.09 9.52 3.40
N CYS A 212 40.88 10.03 3.21
CA CYS A 212 40.66 11.33 2.56
C CYS A 212 40.89 12.53 3.50
N SER A 213 40.82 12.36 4.82
CA SER A 213 41.15 13.41 5.79
C SER A 213 42.66 13.57 6.05
N GLN A 214 43.49 12.68 5.51
CA GLN A 214 44.96 12.73 5.62
C GLN A 214 45.68 13.19 4.34
N SER A 215 44.94 13.57 3.30
CA SER A 215 45.43 14.20 2.05
C SER A 215 45.02 15.66 2.00
#